data_AF-A0A1A8HQM5-F1
#
_entry.id   AF-A0A1A8HQM5-F1
#
_cell.length_a   1.000
_cell.length_b   1.000
_cell.length_c   1.000
_cell.angle_alpha   90.00
_cell.angle_beta   90.00
_cell.angle_gamma   90.00
#
_symmetry.space_group_name_H-M   'P 1'
#
loop_
_entity.id
_entity.type
_entity.pdbx_description
1 polymer ?
#
loop_
_entity_poly.entity_id
_entity_poly.type
_entity_poly.pdbx_seq_one_letter_code
_entity_poly.pdbx_strand_id
1 'polypeptide(L)'
;VQDLWTGILHHVTDEHQWYFGPCRHGPLEEDRDKEWIPKSSAALTRLQKIVFDERWLKNIPKYLSFRSTSDLESFHNRVPPSVSPSHHQCTPLGPSWQGWIITTTYTEEN
;
A
#
# COMPACT_ATOMS: atom_id res chain seq x y z
N VAL A 1 5.88 -12.28 -13.72
CA VAL A 1 5.25 -11.83 -12.43
C VAL A 1 5.98 -12.43 -11.24
N GLN A 2 6.30 -13.73 -11.27
CA GLN A 2 7.09 -14.40 -10.22
C GLN A 2 8.47 -13.74 -9.97
N ASP A 3 9.14 -13.28 -11.02
CA ASP A 3 10.45 -12.61 -10.91
C ASP A 3 10.38 -11.31 -10.09
N LEU A 4 9.27 -10.56 -10.19
CA LEU A 4 9.03 -9.33 -9.41
C LEU A 4 8.91 -9.64 -7.92
N TRP A 5 8.15 -10.67 -7.58
CA TRP A 5 7.92 -11.07 -6.18
C TRP A 5 9.17 -11.64 -5.53
N THR A 6 9.97 -12.38 -6.31
CA THR A 6 11.29 -12.84 -5.87
C THR A 6 12.21 -11.64 -5.57
N GLY A 7 12.21 -10.62 -6.43
CA GLY A 7 12.96 -9.39 -6.19
C GLY A 7 12.53 -8.64 -4.93
N ILE A 8 11.24 -8.62 -4.59
CA ILE A 8 10.74 -8.01 -3.34
C ILE A 8 11.32 -8.71 -2.11
N LEU A 9 11.41 -10.04 -2.12
CA LEU A 9 11.95 -10.80 -1.00
C LEU A 9 13.42 -10.49 -0.75
N HIS A 10 14.21 -10.34 -1.81
CA HIS A 10 15.62 -9.93 -1.70
C HIS A 10 15.73 -8.47 -1.23
N HIS A 11 14.91 -7.57 -1.80
CA HIS A 11 14.93 -6.14 -1.46
C HIS A 11 14.65 -5.87 0.02
N VAL A 12 13.68 -6.56 0.62
CA VAL A 12 13.34 -6.35 2.05
C VAL A 12 14.36 -6.95 3.01
N THR A 13 15.28 -7.77 2.52
CA THR A 13 16.37 -8.39 3.29
C THR A 13 17.74 -7.78 2.98
N ASP A 14 17.78 -6.58 2.41
CA ASP A 14 19.01 -5.88 2.02
C ASP A 14 19.84 -6.58 0.92
N GLU A 15 19.22 -7.46 0.14
CA GLU A 15 19.86 -8.09 -1.02
C GLU A 15 19.46 -7.34 -2.29
N HIS A 16 20.27 -6.36 -2.66
CA HIS A 16 19.97 -5.49 -3.80
C HIS A 16 20.45 -6.03 -5.16
N GLN A 17 21.03 -7.23 -5.20
CA GLN A 17 21.49 -7.93 -6.42
C GLN A 17 21.16 -9.43 -6.34
N TRP A 18 20.51 -9.96 -7.39
CA TRP A 18 20.17 -11.39 -7.52
C TRP A 18 20.12 -11.82 -8.99
N TYR A 19 19.78 -13.09 -9.23
CA TYR A 19 19.82 -13.71 -10.57
C TYR A 19 19.00 -12.96 -11.65
N PHE A 20 17.89 -12.32 -11.27
CA PHE A 20 17.03 -11.58 -12.21
C PHE A 20 17.39 -10.09 -12.36
N GLY A 21 18.47 -9.65 -11.72
CA GLY A 21 18.98 -8.27 -11.79
C GLY A 21 18.91 -7.52 -10.46
N PRO A 22 19.38 -6.27 -10.44
CA PRO A 22 19.42 -5.45 -9.23
C PRO A 22 18.13 -4.63 -9.02
N CYS A 23 18.02 -4.03 -7.83
CA CYS A 23 17.03 -2.99 -7.57
C CYS A 23 17.23 -1.76 -8.47
N ARG A 24 16.13 -1.07 -8.83
CA ARG A 24 16.13 0.13 -9.67
C ARG A 24 15.96 1.41 -8.84
N HIS A 25 16.85 1.63 -7.89
CA HIS A 25 16.94 2.87 -7.13
C HIS A 25 18.42 3.27 -6.95
N GLY A 26 18.67 4.52 -6.59
CA GLY A 26 20.00 5.00 -6.23
C GLY A 26 20.48 4.40 -4.90
N PRO A 27 21.65 4.83 -4.40
CA PRO A 27 22.11 4.45 -3.06
C PRO A 27 21.04 4.71 -2.00
N LEU A 28 20.95 3.83 -1.02
CA LEU A 28 20.10 4.07 0.16
C LEU A 28 20.82 5.01 1.11
N GLU A 29 20.07 5.86 1.79
CA GLU A 29 20.59 6.69 2.88
C GLU A 29 21.08 5.78 4.02
N GLU A 30 22.19 6.17 4.67
CA GLU A 30 22.79 5.42 5.77
C GLU A 30 21.89 5.41 7.01
N ASP A 31 21.17 6.51 7.26
CA ASP A 31 20.24 6.67 8.39
C ASP A 31 18.83 6.22 7.99
N ARG A 32 18.62 4.90 7.89
CA ARG A 32 17.27 4.34 7.71
C ARG A 32 16.52 4.26 9.03
N ASP A 33 15.30 4.79 9.03
CA ASP A 33 14.35 4.69 10.16
C ASP A 33 13.89 3.25 10.48
N LYS A 34 14.12 2.30 9.56
CA LYS A 34 13.59 0.94 9.66
C LYS A 34 14.73 -0.06 9.50
N GLU A 35 14.74 -1.07 10.36
CA GLU A 35 15.66 -2.20 10.22
C GLU A 35 15.27 -3.09 9.03
N TRP A 36 16.24 -3.84 8.51
CA TRP A 36 15.99 -4.86 7.50
C TRP A 36 15.34 -6.10 8.11
N ILE A 37 14.55 -6.81 7.32
CA ILE A 37 13.92 -8.04 7.77
C ILE A 37 14.99 -9.15 7.81
N PRO A 38 15.21 -9.83 8.96
CA PRO A 38 16.14 -10.95 9.01
C PRO A 38 15.67 -12.10 8.12
N LYS A 39 16.60 -12.76 7.42
CA LYS A 39 16.29 -13.88 6.51
C LYS A 39 15.65 -15.08 7.20
N SER A 40 16.00 -15.32 8.46
CA SER A 40 15.44 -16.40 9.29
C SER A 40 14.14 -15.99 10.01
N SER A 41 13.63 -14.78 9.77
CA SER A 41 12.46 -14.30 10.49
C SER A 41 11.17 -15.00 10.04
N ALA A 42 10.26 -15.17 11.01
CA ALA A 42 8.90 -15.62 10.73
C ALA A 42 8.16 -14.63 9.81
N ALA A 43 8.52 -13.34 9.83
CA ALA A 43 7.97 -12.33 8.95
C ALA A 43 8.30 -12.61 7.48
N LEU A 44 9.57 -12.86 7.15
CA LEU A 44 9.97 -13.20 5.78
C LEU A 44 9.32 -14.52 5.32
N THR A 45 9.28 -15.51 6.20
CA THR A 45 8.63 -16.81 5.89
C THR A 45 7.14 -16.64 5.56
N ARG A 46 6.43 -15.78 6.31
CA ARG A 46 5.02 -15.46 6.02
C ARG A 46 4.87 -14.69 4.72
N LEU A 47 5.75 -13.73 4.46
CA LEU A 47 5.76 -12.96 3.23
C LEU A 47 5.97 -13.86 2.01
N GLN A 48 6.92 -14.79 2.06
CA GLN A 48 7.17 -15.80 1.03
C GLN A 48 5.91 -16.60 0.69
N LYS A 49 5.19 -17.07 1.71
CA LYS A 49 3.94 -17.81 1.52
C LYS A 49 2.87 -16.98 0.80
N ILE A 50 2.79 -15.69 1.08
CA ILE A 50 1.82 -14.79 0.44
C ILE A 50 2.23 -14.54 -1.02
N VAL A 51 3.47 -14.12 -1.26
CA VAL A 51 3.90 -13.66 -2.59
C VAL A 51 4.01 -14.79 -3.61
N PHE A 52 4.17 -16.04 -3.14
CA PHE A 52 4.18 -17.24 -3.99
C PHE A 52 2.87 -18.03 -3.97
N ASP A 53 1.82 -17.55 -3.29
CA ASP A 53 0.51 -18.18 -3.33
C ASP A 53 -0.09 -18.10 -4.76
N GLU A 54 -0.58 -19.21 -5.28
CA GLU A 54 -1.09 -19.28 -6.66
C GLU A 54 -2.32 -18.39 -6.87
N ARG A 55 -3.21 -18.33 -5.86
CA ARG A 55 -4.41 -17.50 -5.91
C ARG A 55 -4.04 -16.02 -5.84
N TRP A 56 -3.03 -15.66 -5.05
CA TRP A 56 -2.44 -14.33 -5.03
C TRP A 56 -1.89 -13.95 -6.40
N LEU A 57 -1.01 -14.77 -6.97
CA LEU A 57 -0.37 -14.50 -8.27
C LEU A 57 -1.38 -14.32 -9.41
N LYS A 58 -2.51 -15.04 -9.36
CA LYS A 58 -3.61 -14.89 -10.32
C LYS A 58 -4.39 -13.59 -10.17
N ASN A 59 -4.52 -13.06 -8.95
CA ASN A 59 -5.36 -11.91 -8.67
C ASN A 59 -4.59 -10.60 -8.57
N ILE A 60 -3.32 -10.62 -8.16
CA ILE A 60 -2.51 -9.43 -7.94
C ILE A 60 -2.40 -8.50 -9.17
N PRO A 61 -2.35 -9.00 -10.43
CA PRO A 61 -2.32 -8.11 -11.60
C PRO A 61 -3.54 -7.19 -11.70
N LYS A 62 -4.70 -7.58 -11.14
CA LYS A 62 -5.92 -6.76 -11.11
C LYS A 62 -5.79 -5.53 -10.20
N TYR A 63 -4.91 -5.60 -9.20
CA TYR A 63 -4.67 -4.50 -8.26
C TYR A 63 -3.46 -3.66 -8.67
N LEU A 64 -2.50 -4.23 -9.40
CA LEU A 64 -1.32 -3.52 -9.89
C LEU A 64 -1.60 -2.55 -11.07
N SER A 65 -2.79 -2.61 -11.68
CA SER A 65 -3.21 -1.66 -12.71
C SER A 65 -3.51 -0.27 -12.15
N PHE A 66 -3.76 -0.14 -10.85
CA PHE A 66 -3.85 1.15 -10.17
C PHE A 66 -2.43 1.60 -9.81
N ARG A 67 -1.72 2.15 -10.80
CA ARG A 67 -0.30 2.56 -10.66
C ARG A 67 -0.09 3.77 -9.74
N SER A 68 -1.16 4.39 -9.26
CA SER A 68 -1.13 5.47 -8.30
C SER A 68 -2.49 5.55 -7.62
N THR A 69 -2.54 5.62 -6.28
CA THR A 69 -3.76 6.07 -5.59
C THR A 69 -4.05 7.53 -5.91
N SER A 70 -3.17 8.29 -6.56
CA SER A 70 -3.42 9.69 -6.93
C SER A 70 -4.69 9.87 -7.74
N ASP A 71 -5.07 8.92 -8.60
CA ASP A 71 -6.31 9.05 -9.37
C ASP A 71 -7.55 8.80 -8.51
N LEU A 72 -7.46 7.87 -7.56
CA LEU A 72 -8.51 7.60 -6.56
C LEU A 72 -8.61 8.76 -5.53
N GLU A 73 -7.48 9.24 -5.05
CA GLU A 73 -7.35 10.40 -4.17
C GLU A 73 -7.85 11.66 -4.88
N SER A 74 -7.49 11.86 -6.15
CA SER A 74 -7.97 12.99 -6.95
C SER A 74 -9.44 12.84 -7.32
N PHE A 75 -10.00 11.64 -7.43
CA PHE A 75 -11.43 11.43 -7.59
C PHE A 75 -12.17 11.83 -6.30
N HIS A 76 -11.74 11.34 -5.14
CA HIS A 76 -12.32 11.74 -3.85
C HIS A 76 -12.17 13.24 -3.56
N ASN A 77 -11.07 13.87 -4.00
CA ASN A 77 -10.87 15.32 -3.90
C ASN A 77 -11.68 16.13 -4.92
N ARG A 78 -12.18 15.50 -6.00
CA ARG A 78 -12.95 16.17 -7.06
C ARG A 78 -14.45 15.90 -7.01
N VAL A 79 -14.94 15.04 -6.12
CA VAL A 79 -16.37 14.97 -5.81
C VAL A 79 -16.77 16.33 -5.23
N PRO A 80 -17.54 17.16 -5.96
CA PRO A 80 -18.00 18.41 -5.42
C PRO A 80 -19.02 18.12 -4.31
N PRO A 81 -19.09 18.92 -3.25
CA PRO A 81 -20.03 18.74 -2.14
C PRO A 81 -21.53 18.85 -2.53
N SER A 82 -21.88 18.92 -3.81
CA SER A 82 -23.23 19.25 -4.29
C SER A 82 -24.06 18.08 -4.81
N VAL A 83 -23.62 16.82 -4.67
CA VAL A 83 -24.42 15.62 -4.92
C VAL A 83 -24.14 14.64 -3.77
N SER A 84 -24.98 14.37 -2.76
CA SER A 84 -26.39 14.66 -2.44
C SER A 84 -26.53 14.52 -0.90
N PRO A 85 -27.72 14.14 -0.39
CA PRO A 85 -28.73 14.93 0.29
C PRO A 85 -28.44 15.21 1.78
N SER A 86 -29.12 16.25 2.28
CA SER A 86 -29.32 16.62 3.68
C SER A 86 -28.93 15.60 4.77
N HIS A 87 -28.12 16.06 5.73
CA HIS A 87 -27.80 15.48 7.05
C HIS A 87 -26.45 14.80 7.29
N HIS A 88 -25.35 15.39 6.81
CA HIS A 88 -24.03 15.12 7.41
C HIS A 88 -23.36 16.44 7.80
N GLN A 89 -23.49 16.81 9.09
CA GLN A 89 -22.77 17.95 9.66
C GLN A 89 -21.29 17.59 9.79
N CYS A 90 -20.45 18.27 9.00
CA CYS A 90 -19.00 18.25 9.14
C CYS A 90 -18.60 19.51 9.92
N THR A 91 -18.17 19.35 11.17
CA THR A 91 -17.62 20.45 11.98
C THR A 91 -16.10 20.55 11.76
N PRO A 92 -15.56 21.74 11.42
CA PRO A 92 -14.14 21.91 11.19
C PRO A 92 -13.40 22.06 12.52
N LEU A 93 -12.44 21.17 12.80
CA LEU A 93 -11.46 21.36 13.88
C LEU A 93 -10.13 21.86 13.31
N GLY A 94 -10.06 23.18 13.07
CA GLY A 94 -8.82 23.95 13.05
C GLY A 94 -7.78 23.68 11.93
N PRO A 95 -6.79 24.58 11.77
CA PRO A 95 -5.87 24.57 10.64
C PRO A 95 -4.62 23.76 10.97
N SER A 96 -4.70 22.44 10.92
CA SER A 96 -3.48 21.62 10.81
C SER A 96 -3.79 20.34 10.05
N TRP A 97 -3.13 20.20 8.89
CA TRP A 97 -3.11 19.05 8.01
C TRP A 97 -2.99 17.71 8.75
N GLN A 98 -4.11 17.00 8.91
CA GLN A 98 -4.15 15.58 9.30
C GLN A 98 -5.41 14.95 8.67
N GLY A 99 -5.27 13.70 8.24
CA GLY A 99 -6.15 13.02 7.28
C GLY A 99 -7.64 12.89 7.64
N TRP A 100 -8.43 12.65 6.60
CA TRP A 100 -9.84 12.28 6.71
C TRP A 100 -9.95 10.81 7.11
N ILE A 101 -10.22 10.55 8.39
CA ILE A 101 -10.70 9.22 8.80
C ILE A 101 -12.21 9.21 8.57
N ILE A 102 -12.64 8.53 7.51
CA ILE A 102 -14.06 8.18 7.34
C ILE A 102 -14.34 7.01 8.29
N THR A 103 -14.88 7.30 9.47
CA THR A 103 -15.47 6.28 10.33
C THR A 103 -16.87 5.99 9.81
N THR A 104 -17.06 4.86 9.14
CA THR A 104 -18.41 4.35 8.85
C THR A 104 -18.99 3.79 10.16
N THR A 105 -19.83 4.57 10.84
CA THR A 105 -20.78 3.98 11.78
C THR A 105 -21.93 3.41 10.97
N TYR A 106 -21.97 2.08 10.86
CA TYR A 106 -23.11 1.37 10.31
C TYR A 106 -24.28 1.50 11.30
N THR A 107 -25.29 2.29 10.96
CA THR A 107 -26.59 2.25 11.64
C THR A 107 -27.49 1.29 10.87
N GLU A 108 -27.85 0.18 11.50
CA GLU A 108 -28.92 -0.71 11.04
C GLU A 108 -30.24 0.05 11.05
N GLU A 109 -30.87 0.18 9.89
CA GLU A 109 -32.23 0.70 9.78
C GLU A 109 -33.18 -0.49 9.56
N ASN A 110 -33.80 -0.86 10.70
CA ASN A 110 -35.06 -1.59 10.94
C ASN A 110 -35.82 -2.23 9.76
#